data_AF-G1VCL2-F1
#
_entry.id   AF-G1VCL2-F1
#
_cell.length_a   1.000
_cell.length_b   1.000
_cell.length_c   1.000
_cell.angle_alpha   90.00
_cell.angle_beta   90.00
_cell.angle_gamma   90.00
#
_symmetry.space_group_name_H-M   'P 1'
#
loop_
_entity.id
_entity.type
_entity.pdbx_description
1 polymer ?
#
loop_
_entity_poly.entity_id
_entity_poly.type
_entity_poly.pdbx_seq_one_letter_code
_entity_poly.pdbx_strand_id
1 'polypeptide(L)'
;MIEYQALIKVGSAKVKISFANGYSNEKGRTPATFSTKNPIIQLAIENSKEFKSGHIYKMHETKTEEEVYIESEHVALQEDEDVDTSSGTGNNEELTGEKQGTDTSVQKEQEQSADETPVTQQEEETVNTSTRKEFTCNDDAKDFLETEFGVKRSTLRTRADITACGKSNGIDVVFTD
;
A
#
# COMPACT_ATOMS: atom_id res chain seq x y z
N MET A 1 17.68 -6.77 -20.72
CA MET A 1 16.99 -7.18 -19.48
C MET A 1 15.66 -6.44 -19.44
N ILE A 2 14.58 -7.11 -19.03
CA ILE A 2 13.26 -6.51 -18.87
C ILE A 2 13.08 -6.26 -17.39
N GLU A 3 12.78 -5.01 -17.08
CA GLU A 3 12.35 -4.56 -15.77
C GLU A 3 10.92 -4.05 -15.90
N TYR A 4 10.15 -4.19 -14.83
CA TYR A 4 8.78 -3.68 -14.77
C TYR A 4 8.53 -3.04 -13.42
N GLN A 5 7.94 -1.85 -13.41
CA GLN A 5 7.59 -1.16 -12.17
C GLN A 5 6.07 -1.00 -12.11
N ALA A 6 5.46 -1.60 -11.08
CA ALA A 6 4.04 -1.44 -10.79
C ALA A 6 3.86 -0.32 -9.75
N LEU A 7 2.95 0.61 -10.03
CA LEU A 7 2.55 1.65 -9.08
C LEU A 7 1.14 1.36 -8.58
N ILE A 8 1.04 0.62 -7.50
CA ILE A 8 -0.21 0.07 -6.97
C ILE A 8 -0.82 1.06 -5.97
N LYS A 9 -2.08 1.45 -6.18
CA LYS A 9 -2.81 2.30 -5.24
C LYS A 9 -3.35 1.45 -4.08
N VAL A 10 -3.06 1.86 -2.85
CA VAL A 10 -3.56 1.24 -1.61
C VAL A 10 -4.15 2.34 -0.73
N GLY A 11 -5.48 2.44 -0.69
CA GLY A 11 -6.17 3.57 -0.05
C GLY A 11 -5.81 4.90 -0.72
N SER A 12 -5.32 5.85 0.07
CA SER A 12 -4.79 7.14 -0.41
C SER A 12 -3.34 7.07 -0.89
N ALA A 13 -2.60 6.04 -0.48
CA ALA A 13 -1.18 5.87 -0.79
C ALA A 13 -0.95 5.14 -2.13
N LYS A 14 0.27 5.28 -2.66
CA LYS A 14 0.76 4.52 -3.81
C LYS A 14 2.03 3.76 -3.43
N VAL A 15 2.04 2.46 -3.64
CA VAL A 15 3.19 1.58 -3.41
C VAL A 15 3.87 1.29 -4.74
N LYS A 16 5.17 1.55 -4.82
CA LYS A 16 6.00 1.24 -6.00
C LYS A 16 6.68 -0.11 -5.80
N ILE A 17 6.47 -1.02 -6.75
CA ILE A 17 7.00 -2.38 -6.72
C ILE A 17 7.83 -2.62 -7.98
N SER A 18 9.10 -2.99 -7.80
CA SER A 18 10.06 -3.19 -8.88
C SER A 18 10.27 -4.68 -9.14
N PHE A 19 9.82 -5.15 -10.31
CA PHE A 19 10.08 -6.48 -10.85
C PHE A 19 11.35 -6.44 -11.70
N ALA A 20 12.23 -7.42 -11.52
CA ALA A 20 13.52 -7.48 -12.18
C ALA A 20 13.76 -8.85 -12.83
N ASN A 21 14.93 -9.03 -13.45
CA ASN A 21 15.40 -10.30 -13.99
C ASN A 21 14.61 -10.89 -15.18
N GLY A 22 13.73 -10.11 -15.82
CA GLY A 22 13.09 -10.52 -17.07
C GLY A 22 14.05 -10.43 -18.26
N TYR A 23 13.75 -11.14 -19.35
CA TYR A 23 14.43 -10.95 -20.64
C TYR A 23 13.55 -11.38 -21.81
N SER A 24 13.80 -10.82 -22.99
CA SER A 24 13.16 -11.22 -24.26
C SER A 24 14.24 -11.39 -25.30
N ASN A 25 14.27 -12.56 -25.94
CA ASN A 25 15.17 -12.87 -27.06
C ASN A 25 14.37 -13.61 -28.15
N GLU A 26 15.03 -13.97 -29.26
CA GLU A 26 14.39 -14.71 -30.36
C GLU A 26 13.86 -16.09 -29.94
N LYS A 27 14.40 -16.68 -28.86
CA LYS A 27 14.00 -17.99 -28.34
C LYS A 27 12.79 -17.92 -27.40
N GLY A 28 12.42 -16.73 -26.93
CA GLY A 28 11.26 -16.55 -26.06
C GLY A 28 11.38 -15.37 -25.10
N ARG A 29 10.42 -15.32 -24.18
CA ARG A 29 10.31 -14.28 -23.15
C ARG A 29 10.28 -14.94 -21.78
N THR A 30 11.11 -14.44 -20.87
CA THR A 30 11.05 -14.74 -19.45
C THR A 30 10.52 -13.51 -18.71
N PRO A 31 9.43 -13.65 -17.93
CA PRO A 31 8.82 -12.54 -17.22
C PRO A 31 9.77 -11.98 -16.15
N ALA A 32 9.59 -10.70 -15.82
CA ALA A 32 10.24 -10.12 -14.66
C ALA A 32 9.59 -10.66 -13.38
N THR A 33 10.38 -10.86 -12.34
CA THR A 33 9.97 -11.50 -11.09
C THR A 33 10.15 -10.57 -9.90
N PHE A 34 9.31 -10.74 -8.90
CA PHE A 34 9.40 -10.07 -7.61
C PHE A 34 9.04 -11.08 -6.52
N SER A 35 9.71 -11.01 -5.37
CA SER A 35 9.44 -11.87 -4.22
C SER A 35 9.38 -11.02 -2.97
N THR A 36 8.35 -11.24 -2.16
CA THR A 36 8.12 -10.52 -0.91
C THR A 36 7.71 -11.50 0.18
N LYS A 37 8.12 -11.22 1.42
CA LYS A 37 7.60 -11.84 2.64
C LYS A 37 6.59 -10.94 3.36
N ASN A 38 6.50 -9.67 2.96
CA ASN A 38 5.63 -8.70 3.60
C ASN A 38 4.17 -8.95 3.19
N PRO A 39 3.27 -9.30 4.14
CA PRO A 39 1.88 -9.63 3.86
C PRO A 39 1.09 -8.42 3.31
N ILE A 40 1.44 -7.19 3.70
CA ILE A 40 0.80 -5.97 3.20
C ILE A 40 1.12 -5.75 1.73
N ILE A 41 2.38 -5.94 1.31
CA ILE A 41 2.77 -5.83 -0.10
C ILE A 41 2.12 -6.93 -0.93
N GLN A 42 2.08 -8.16 -0.41
CA GLN A 42 1.39 -9.26 -1.10
C GLN A 42 -0.09 -8.95 -1.29
N LEU A 43 -0.80 -8.53 -0.22
CA LEU A 43 -2.21 -8.17 -0.28
C LEU A 43 -2.47 -7.00 -1.23
N ALA A 44 -1.57 -6.01 -1.27
CA ALA A 44 -1.63 -4.91 -2.21
C ALA A 44 -1.50 -5.38 -3.67
N ILE A 45 -0.54 -6.27 -3.97
CA ILE A 45 -0.38 -6.87 -5.30
C ILE A 45 -1.63 -7.66 -5.68
N GLU A 46 -2.07 -8.59 -4.84
CA GLU A 46 -3.20 -9.47 -5.14
C GLU A 46 -4.52 -8.69 -5.37
N ASN A 47 -4.69 -7.53 -4.72
CA ASN A 47 -5.85 -6.67 -4.93
C ASN A 47 -5.72 -5.66 -6.08
N SER A 48 -4.54 -5.52 -6.68
CA SER A 48 -4.26 -4.57 -7.75
C SER A 48 -4.98 -4.91 -9.06
N LYS A 49 -5.07 -3.92 -9.97
CA LYS A 49 -5.68 -4.13 -11.29
C LYS A 49 -4.84 -5.04 -12.16
N GLU A 50 -3.53 -4.93 -12.02
CA GLU A 50 -2.50 -5.66 -12.75
C GLU A 50 -2.54 -7.15 -12.41
N PHE A 51 -2.82 -7.49 -11.15
CA PHE A 51 -3.02 -8.88 -10.75
C PHE A 51 -4.38 -9.41 -11.22
N LYS A 52 -5.45 -8.63 -11.02
CA LYS A 52 -6.80 -9.01 -11.45
C LYS A 52 -6.94 -9.17 -12.97
N SER A 53 -6.15 -8.44 -13.75
CA SER A 53 -6.08 -8.58 -15.21
C SER A 53 -5.18 -9.72 -15.68
N GLY A 54 -4.45 -10.37 -14.76
CA GLY A 54 -3.48 -11.44 -15.06
C GLY A 54 -2.14 -10.96 -15.61
N HIS A 55 -1.88 -9.65 -15.64
CA HIS A 55 -0.57 -9.12 -16.04
C HIS A 55 0.53 -9.48 -15.02
N ILE A 56 0.20 -9.43 -13.74
CA ILE A 56 0.99 -9.98 -12.64
C ILE A 56 0.30 -11.24 -12.17
N TYR A 57 1.05 -12.32 -11.93
CA TYR A 57 0.50 -13.58 -11.43
C TYR A 57 1.44 -14.23 -10.42
N LYS A 58 0.88 -15.07 -9.54
CA LYS A 58 1.64 -15.79 -8.53
C LYS A 58 2.41 -16.93 -9.19
N MET A 59 3.74 -16.85 -9.17
CA MET A 59 4.63 -17.87 -9.77
C MET A 59 5.11 -18.91 -8.75
N HIS A 60 5.36 -18.48 -7.51
CA HIS A 60 5.80 -19.33 -6.41
C HIS A 60 5.12 -18.90 -5.11
N GLU A 61 4.79 -19.88 -4.26
CA GLU A 61 4.24 -19.65 -2.93
C GLU A 61 5.03 -20.45 -1.90
N THR A 62 5.46 -19.79 -0.83
CA THR A 62 6.14 -20.42 0.30
C THR A 62 5.36 -20.10 1.56
N LYS A 63 4.99 -21.13 2.33
CA LYS A 63 4.36 -20.94 3.64
C LYS A 63 5.41 -20.39 4.61
N THR A 64 5.07 -19.30 5.29
CA THR A 64 5.87 -18.73 6.38
C THR A 64 5.15 -19.01 7.69
N GLU A 65 5.89 -19.37 8.74
CA GLU A 65 5.34 -19.71 10.07
C GLU A 65 5.01 -18.46 10.91
N GLU A 66 4.99 -17.27 10.30
CA GLU A 66 4.71 -16.01 10.98
C GLU A 66 3.20 -15.79 11.08
N GLU A 67 2.68 -15.82 12.31
CA GLU A 67 1.28 -15.47 12.58
C GLU A 67 1.11 -13.94 12.47
N VAL A 68 0.44 -13.50 11.42
CA VAL A 68 0.10 -12.09 11.23
C VAL A 68 -1.18 -11.79 12.01
N TYR A 69 -1.05 -11.10 13.14
CA TYR A 69 -2.20 -10.63 13.91
C TYR A 69 -2.84 -9.43 13.20
N ILE A 70 -4.14 -9.53 12.90
CA ILE A 70 -4.92 -8.44 12.31
C ILE A 70 -5.88 -7.95 13.39
N GLU A 71 -5.58 -6.77 13.95
CA GLU A 71 -6.48 -6.04 14.84
C GLU A 71 -7.66 -5.51 14.01
N SER A 72 -8.69 -6.34 13.85
CA SER A 72 -9.93 -5.95 13.19
C SER A 72 -10.89 -5.39 14.25
N GLU A 73 -10.79 -4.11 14.59
CA GLU A 73 -11.89 -3.43 15.29
C GLU A 73 -13.04 -3.22 14.28
N HIS A 74 -14.07 -4.07 14.40
CA HIS A 74 -15.35 -4.07 13.68
C HIS A 74 -15.37 -4.49 12.20
N VAL A 75 -15.46 -5.80 11.97
CA VAL A 75 -16.37 -6.35 10.94
C VAL A 75 -17.22 -7.42 11.62
N ALA A 76 -18.47 -7.08 11.95
CA ALA A 76 -19.46 -8.09 12.26
C ALA A 76 -19.66 -8.92 10.99
N LEU A 77 -19.11 -10.13 10.97
CA LEU A 77 -19.51 -11.15 10.02
C LEU A 77 -20.98 -11.44 10.31
N GLN A 78 -21.87 -10.96 9.46
CA GLN A 78 -23.19 -11.56 9.36
C GLN A 78 -22.96 -12.94 8.75
N GLU A 79 -23.27 -13.96 9.52
CA GLU A 79 -23.36 -15.34 9.08
C GLU A 79 -24.51 -15.40 8.06
N ASP A 80 -24.17 -15.43 6.77
CA ASP A 80 -25.16 -15.75 5.74
C ASP A 80 -25.50 -17.24 5.84
N GLU A 81 -26.64 -17.49 6.48
CA GLU A 81 -27.34 -18.77 6.50
C GLU A 81 -27.64 -19.28 5.08
N ASP A 82 -27.45 -20.58 4.91
CA ASP A 82 -27.82 -21.39 3.75
C ASP A 82 -29.24 -21.11 3.25
N VAL A 83 -29.37 -20.63 2.01
CA VAL A 83 -30.59 -20.79 1.21
C VAL A 83 -30.26 -21.59 -0.06
N ASP A 84 -30.48 -22.89 0.08
CA ASP A 84 -30.76 -23.82 -1.00
C ASP A 84 -32.04 -23.38 -1.73
N THR A 85 -31.95 -23.17 -3.05
CA THR A 85 -33.12 -23.23 -3.91
C THR A 85 -32.76 -23.85 -5.25
N SER A 86 -33.12 -25.12 -5.37
CA SER A 86 -33.06 -25.93 -6.58
C SER A 86 -34.00 -25.48 -7.73
N SER A 87 -33.64 -25.93 -8.94
CA SER A 87 -34.44 -26.08 -10.18
C SER A 87 -34.64 -24.83 -11.07
N GLY A 88 -34.56 -24.88 -12.41
CA GLY A 88 -34.33 -25.98 -13.34
C GLY A 88 -34.22 -25.49 -14.81
N THR A 89 -33.45 -26.25 -15.60
CA THR A 89 -33.54 -26.59 -17.04
C THR A 89 -34.19 -25.64 -18.07
N GLY A 90 -33.44 -25.36 -19.16
CA GLY A 90 -33.96 -25.52 -20.52
C GLY A 90 -33.44 -24.58 -21.63
N ASN A 91 -32.52 -25.12 -22.45
CA ASN A 91 -32.42 -25.04 -23.93
C ASN A 91 -32.19 -23.67 -24.61
N ASN A 92 -31.04 -23.44 -25.27
CA ASN A 92 -30.63 -23.81 -26.65
C ASN A 92 -30.73 -22.60 -27.59
N GLU A 93 -29.61 -22.12 -28.14
CA GLU A 93 -29.38 -22.08 -29.59
C GLU A 93 -27.95 -21.59 -29.92
N GLU A 94 -27.41 -22.24 -30.94
CA GLU A 94 -26.06 -22.21 -31.50
C GLU A 94 -25.97 -21.18 -32.64
N LEU A 95 -24.74 -20.79 -33.00
CA LEU A 95 -24.21 -20.55 -34.36
C LEU A 95 -23.39 -19.25 -34.55
N THR A 96 -22.06 -19.46 -34.58
CA THR A 96 -21.10 -19.14 -35.66
C THR A 96 -21.17 -17.82 -36.42
N GLY A 97 -20.01 -17.18 -36.62
CA GLY A 97 -19.78 -16.28 -37.75
C GLY A 97 -18.49 -15.44 -37.65
N GLU A 98 -17.56 -15.69 -38.57
CA GLU A 98 -16.18 -15.19 -38.63
C GLU A 98 -16.02 -13.76 -39.24
N LYS A 99 -14.78 -13.22 -39.11
CA LYS A 99 -13.97 -12.42 -40.10
C LYS A 99 -13.56 -10.97 -39.75
N GLN A 100 -12.28 -10.83 -39.36
CA GLN A 100 -11.15 -10.14 -40.03
C GLN A 100 -11.31 -8.78 -40.76
N GLY A 101 -10.38 -7.84 -40.46
CA GLY A 101 -9.79 -6.85 -41.39
C GLY A 101 -9.93 -5.36 -40.97
N THR A 102 -8.87 -4.70 -40.47
CA THR A 102 -8.03 -3.63 -41.11
C THR A 102 -8.79 -2.32 -41.45
N ASP A 103 -8.44 -1.11 -40.97
CA ASP A 103 -7.22 -0.35 -41.30
C ASP A 103 -7.02 0.94 -40.44
N THR A 104 -5.76 1.23 -40.10
CA THR A 104 -4.99 2.51 -40.12
C THR A 104 -5.67 3.90 -39.98
N SER A 105 -5.18 4.74 -39.04
CA SER A 105 -4.76 6.17 -39.22
C SER A 105 -4.43 6.83 -37.83
N VAL A 106 -3.17 7.01 -37.38
CA VAL A 106 -2.18 8.12 -37.60
C VAL A 106 -2.22 9.27 -36.55
N GLN A 107 -1.04 9.51 -35.92
CA GLN A 107 -0.49 10.77 -35.34
C GLN A 107 -1.08 11.35 -34.03
N LYS A 108 -0.37 12.08 -33.15
CA LYS A 108 1.04 12.39 -32.80
C LYS A 108 0.99 13.33 -31.56
N GLU A 109 2.08 13.38 -30.78
CA GLU A 109 2.62 14.56 -30.03
C GLU A 109 1.92 15.04 -28.73
N GLN A 110 2.64 14.97 -27.58
CA GLN A 110 3.36 16.05 -26.83
C GLN A 110 2.43 16.70 -25.77
N GLU A 111 2.78 17.13 -24.56
CA GLU A 111 3.99 17.30 -23.73
C GLU A 111 3.44 17.52 -22.28
N GLN A 112 4.07 17.05 -21.19
CA GLN A 112 4.89 17.87 -20.26
C GLN A 112 4.37 19.29 -19.99
N SER A 113 4.44 19.91 -18.81
CA SER A 113 4.94 19.61 -17.46
C SER A 113 4.86 20.95 -16.70
N ALA A 114 4.74 20.90 -15.37
CA ALA A 114 5.11 21.98 -14.42
C ALA A 114 4.28 23.29 -14.49
N ASP A 115 4.12 24.12 -13.47
CA ASP A 115 4.63 24.20 -12.10
C ASP A 115 3.78 25.28 -11.39
N GLU A 116 4.04 25.45 -10.08
CA GLU A 116 3.70 26.58 -9.21
C GLU A 116 2.52 26.41 -8.25
N THR A 117 2.89 25.89 -7.08
CA THR A 117 2.50 26.30 -5.71
C THR A 117 1.92 27.72 -5.58
N PRO A 118 0.96 27.95 -4.67
CA PRO A 118 1.37 28.36 -3.31
C PRO A 118 0.46 27.88 -2.14
N VAL A 119 1.11 27.50 -1.04
CA VAL A 119 0.92 28.03 0.33
C VAL A 119 -0.41 27.78 1.09
N THR A 120 -0.26 27.12 2.24
CA THR A 120 -1.00 27.29 3.52
C THR A 120 -2.45 26.81 3.61
N GLN A 121 -2.68 25.75 4.40
CA GLN A 121 -3.46 25.84 5.64
C GLN A 121 -3.39 24.53 6.45
N GLN A 122 -3.26 24.73 7.75
CA GLN A 122 -3.41 23.73 8.81
C GLN A 122 -4.84 23.20 8.78
N GLU A 123 -5.06 21.89 8.77
CA GLU A 123 -6.26 21.30 9.36
C GLU A 123 -5.88 19.98 10.05
N GLU A 124 -6.29 19.90 11.30
CA GLU A 124 -6.12 18.81 12.24
C GLU A 124 -6.97 17.61 11.79
N GLU A 125 -6.40 16.41 11.77
CA GLU A 125 -7.22 15.20 11.90
C GLU A 125 -6.48 14.17 12.75
N THR A 126 -6.84 14.19 14.03
CA THR A 126 -6.43 13.28 15.10
C THR A 126 -6.91 11.86 14.79
N VAL A 127 -6.00 11.00 14.33
CA VAL A 127 -6.15 9.54 14.37
C VAL A 127 -5.26 9.02 15.49
N ASN A 128 -5.87 8.66 16.61
CA ASN A 128 -5.20 8.19 17.84
C ASN A 128 -4.52 6.83 17.62
N THR A 129 -3.35 6.84 16.99
CA THR A 129 -2.36 5.74 17.00
C THR A 129 -1.13 6.18 17.80
N SER A 130 -1.37 6.81 18.95
CA SER A 130 -0.32 7.39 19.79
C SER A 130 0.60 6.30 20.31
N THR A 131 1.79 6.18 19.73
CA THR A 131 2.83 5.26 20.22
C THR A 131 3.31 5.77 21.57
N ARG A 132 3.11 5.03 22.66
CA ARG A 132 3.51 5.48 24.01
C ARG A 132 5.00 5.19 24.25
N LYS A 133 5.74 6.19 24.75
CA LYS A 133 7.16 6.07 25.09
C LYS A 133 7.42 6.57 26.50
N GLU A 134 8.10 5.75 27.28
CA GLU A 134 8.41 6.02 28.69
C GLU A 134 9.87 6.42 28.84
N PHE A 135 10.12 7.48 29.61
CA PHE A 135 11.46 8.00 29.89
C PHE A 135 11.68 8.18 31.39
N THR A 136 12.88 7.86 31.83
CA THR A 136 13.33 8.05 33.22
C THR A 136 13.79 9.49 33.48
N CYS A 137 14.24 10.21 32.46
CA CYS A 137 14.71 11.58 32.62
C CYS A 137 14.29 12.51 31.47
N ASN A 138 14.43 13.81 31.71
CA ASN A 138 14.06 14.85 30.77
C ASN A 138 15.03 14.89 29.56
N ASP A 139 16.33 14.73 29.81
CA ASP A 139 17.34 14.78 28.74
C ASP A 139 17.20 13.62 27.75
N ASP A 140 16.91 12.41 28.22
CA ASP A 140 16.64 11.25 27.35
C ASP A 140 15.43 11.49 26.44
N ALA A 141 14.36 12.08 26.98
CA ALA A 141 13.17 12.41 26.20
C ALA A 141 13.48 13.48 25.14
N LYS A 142 14.32 14.47 25.45
CA LYS A 142 14.76 15.47 24.45
C LYS A 142 15.64 14.86 23.37
N ASP A 143 16.57 13.99 23.75
CA ASP A 143 17.48 13.35 22.79
C ASP A 143 16.73 12.45 21.81
N PHE A 144 15.73 11.71 22.32
CA PHE A 144 14.83 10.93 21.49
C PHE A 144 14.03 11.79 20.51
N LEU A 145 13.42 12.90 20.99
CA LEU A 145 12.65 13.78 20.12
C LEU A 145 13.51 14.52 19.08
N GLU A 146 14.76 14.82 19.41
CA GLU A 146 15.72 15.37 18.44
C GLU A 146 16.14 14.32 17.40
N THR A 147 16.38 13.08 17.82
CA THR A 147 16.83 12.00 16.93
C THR A 147 15.73 11.53 15.98
N GLU A 148 14.51 11.31 16.48
CA GLU A 148 13.40 10.77 15.70
C GLU A 148 12.68 11.84 14.88
N PHE A 149 12.51 13.04 15.44
CA PHE A 149 11.69 14.11 14.84
C PHE A 149 12.47 15.37 14.47
N GLY A 150 13.78 15.44 14.76
CA GLY A 150 14.58 16.62 14.46
C GLY A 150 14.22 17.84 15.32
N VAL A 151 13.55 17.66 16.46
CA VAL A 151 13.11 18.75 17.33
C VAL A 151 14.29 19.32 18.11
N LYS A 152 14.48 20.65 18.07
CA LYS A 152 15.57 21.32 18.77
C LYS A 152 15.38 21.26 20.29
N ARG A 153 16.40 20.78 21.03
CA ARG A 153 16.37 20.72 22.51
C ARG A 153 16.06 22.07 23.18
N SER A 154 16.38 23.19 22.53
CA SER A 154 16.17 24.54 23.05
C SER A 154 14.69 24.91 23.23
N THR A 155 13.77 24.31 22.46
CA THR A 155 12.32 24.57 22.57
C THR A 155 11.65 23.73 23.64
N LEU A 156 12.27 22.61 24.03
CA LEU A 156 11.79 21.67 25.02
C LEU A 156 12.35 22.03 26.40
N ARG A 157 11.79 23.07 27.03
CA ARG A 157 12.29 23.57 28.32
C ARG A 157 11.62 22.91 29.52
N THR A 158 10.34 22.58 29.42
CA THR A 158 9.57 21.98 30.51
C THR A 158 9.09 20.56 30.15
N ARG A 159 8.75 19.74 31.15
CA ARG A 159 8.12 18.42 30.92
C ARG A 159 6.82 18.56 30.11
N ALA A 160 6.08 19.65 30.31
CA ALA A 160 4.87 19.95 29.55
C ALA A 160 5.15 20.18 28.06
N ASP A 161 6.21 20.94 27.72
CA ASP A 161 6.60 21.18 26.32
C ASP A 161 7.01 19.87 25.64
N ILE A 162 7.68 18.98 26.37
CA ILE A 162 8.12 17.66 25.87
C ILE A 162 6.92 16.75 25.60
N THR A 163 5.97 16.65 26.53
CA THR A 163 4.77 15.85 26.32
C THR A 163 3.88 16.43 25.23
N ALA A 164 3.74 17.75 25.14
CA ALA A 164 2.99 18.40 24.06
C ALA A 164 3.65 18.15 22.70
N CYS A 165 4.98 18.29 22.62
CA CYS A 165 5.73 18.02 21.41
C CYS A 165 5.65 16.55 20.99
N GLY A 166 5.76 15.62 21.94
CA GLY A 166 5.52 14.20 21.70
C GLY A 166 4.13 13.97 21.10
N LYS A 167 3.09 14.52 21.74
CA LYS A 167 1.69 14.36 21.27
C LYS A 167 1.47 14.93 19.88
N SER A 168 2.05 16.10 19.57
CA SER A 168 2.01 16.68 18.22
C SER A 168 2.70 15.82 17.16
N ASN A 169 3.67 15.00 17.57
CA ASN A 169 4.37 14.07 16.69
C ASN A 169 3.81 12.62 16.76
N GLY A 170 2.66 12.43 17.43
CA GLY A 170 2.00 11.11 17.51
C GLY A 170 2.59 10.16 18.55
N ILE A 171 3.33 10.68 19.55
CA ILE A 171 3.90 9.89 20.65
C ILE A 171 3.36 10.37 22.00
N ASP A 172 2.88 9.45 22.83
CA ASP A 172 2.53 9.77 24.22
C ASP A 172 3.77 9.62 25.12
N VAL A 173 4.33 10.75 25.56
CA VAL A 173 5.54 10.78 26.38
C VAL A 173 5.16 10.73 27.86
N VAL A 174 5.55 9.64 28.53
CA VAL A 174 5.32 9.42 29.97
C VAL A 174 6.65 9.42 30.71
N PHE A 175 6.72 10.15 31.83
CA PHE A 175 7.89 10.15 32.70
C PHE A 175 7.67 9.17 33.86
N THR A 176 8.54 8.18 33.97
CA THR A 176 8.58 7.25 35.11
C THR A 176 9.59 7.79 36.11
N ASP A 177 9.11 8.38 37.20
CA ASP A 177 9.92 8.98 38.28
C ASP A 177 10.40 7.92 39.29
#